data_AF-A0A945SV40-F1
#
_entry.id   AF-A0A945SV40-F1
#
_cell.length_a   1.000
_cell.length_b   1.000
_cell.length_c   1.000
_cell.angle_alpha   90.00
_cell.angle_beta   90.00
_cell.angle_gamma   90.00
#
_symmetry.space_group_name_H-M   'P 1'
#
loop_
_entity.id
_entity.type
_entity.pdbx_description
1 polymer ?
#
loop_
_entity_poly.entity_id
_entity_poly.type
_entity_poly.pdbx_seq_one_letter_code
_entity_poly.pdbx_strand_id
1 'polypeptide(L)' 'MTDQTVTRADLSEAVYQEVGLSRNESADLVESVLSEIADTLTSGETVKIS' A
#
# COMPACT_ATOMS: atom_id res chain seq x y z
N MET A 1 -3.53 19.05 -14.78
CA MET A 1 -2.85 17.75 -14.60
C MET A 1 -3.90 16.69 -14.88
N THR A 2 -3.63 15.74 -15.75
CA THR A 2 -4.51 14.58 -15.90
C THR A 2 -4.41 13.76 -14.62
N ASP A 3 -5.45 13.74 -13.80
CA ASP A 3 -5.52 12.93 -12.59
C ASP A 3 -5.51 11.45 -12.98
N GLN A 4 -4.30 10.89 -13.09
CA GLN A 4 -4.12 9.46 -13.28
C GLN A 4 -4.65 8.77 -12.04
N THR A 5 -5.67 7.92 -12.21
CA THR A 5 -6.16 7.07 -11.12
C THR A 5 -5.07 6.08 -10.75
N VAL A 6 -4.60 6.14 -9.52
CA VAL A 6 -3.66 5.17 -8.95
C VAL A 6 -4.47 4.05 -8.31
N THR A 7 -4.21 2.83 -8.73
CA THR A 7 -4.85 1.61 -8.21
C THR A 7 -3.91 0.86 -7.26
N ARG A 8 -4.45 -0.11 -6.52
CA ARG A 8 -3.63 -1.03 -5.71
C ARG A 8 -2.62 -1.79 -6.55
N ALA A 9 -2.99 -2.17 -7.79
CA ALA A 9 -2.09 -2.84 -8.71
C ALA A 9 -0.90 -1.95 -9.08
N ASP A 10 -1.12 -0.65 -9.27
CA ASP A 10 -0.04 0.31 -9.56
C ASP A 10 0.92 0.46 -8.37
N LEU A 11 0.39 0.46 -7.14
CA LEU A 11 1.21 0.49 -5.92
C LEU A 11 2.05 -0.80 -5.77
N SER A 12 1.44 -1.97 -5.97
CA SER A 12 2.16 -3.25 -5.91
C SER A 12 3.23 -3.36 -6.99
N GLU A 13 2.96 -2.84 -8.20
CA GLU A 13 3.94 -2.80 -9.28
C GLU A 13 5.12 -1.87 -8.94
N ALA A 14 4.86 -0.70 -8.35
CA ALA A 14 5.91 0.21 -7.92
C ALA A 14 6.81 -0.43 -6.85
N VAL A 15 6.23 -1.13 -5.86
CA VAL A 15 6.98 -1.86 -4.84
C VAL A 15 7.79 -3.01 -5.45
N TYR A 16 7.22 -3.75 -6.40
CA TYR A 16 7.91 -4.80 -7.15
C TYR A 16 9.17 -4.26 -7.83
N GLN A 17 9.05 -3.12 -8.52
CA GLN A 17 10.15 -2.50 -9.27
C GLN A 17 11.25 -1.94 -8.35
N GLU A 18 10.88 -1.30 -7.25
CA GLU A 18 11.83 -0.60 -6.37
C GLU A 18 12.55 -1.50 -5.37
N VAL A 19 11.90 -2.59 -4.91
CA VAL A 19 12.39 -3.42 -3.78
C VAL A 19 12.86 -4.80 -4.24
N GLY A 20 12.54 -5.21 -5.47
CA GLY A 20 13.01 -6.48 -6.05
C GLY A 20 12.36 -7.74 -5.46
N LEU A 21 11.21 -7.59 -4.81
CA LEU A 21 10.35 -8.69 -4.35
C LEU A 21 9.70 -9.40 -5.55
N SER A 22 9.06 -10.55 -5.33
CA SER A 22 8.13 -11.10 -6.33
C SER A 22 6.82 -10.29 -6.36
N ARG A 23 6.07 -10.38 -7.46
CA ARG A 23 4.77 -9.71 -7.62
C ARG A 23 3.78 -10.04 -6.49
N ASN A 24 3.78 -11.28 -6.02
CA ASN A 24 2.90 -11.71 -4.93
C ASN A 24 3.33 -11.09 -3.60
N GLU A 25 4.63 -11.13 -3.28
CA GLU A 25 5.15 -10.52 -2.06
C GLU A 25 4.93 -9.00 -2.04
N SER A 26 5.03 -8.33 -3.19
CA SER A 26 4.69 -6.91 -3.31
C SER A 26 3.20 -6.62 -3.10
N ALA A 27 2.32 -7.50 -3.60
CA ALA A 27 0.88 -7.37 -3.36
C ALA A 27 0.53 -7.59 -1.89
N ASP A 28 1.10 -8.63 -1.27
CA ASP A 28 0.91 -8.95 0.14
C ASP A 28 1.43 -7.82 1.05
N LEU A 29 2.56 -7.21 0.72
CA LEU A 29 3.10 -6.08 1.46
C LEU A 29 2.17 -4.86 1.40
N VAL A 30 1.70 -4.49 0.20
CA VAL A 30 0.77 -3.37 0.03
C VAL A 30 -0.53 -3.61 0.78
N GLU A 31 -1.10 -4.80 0.70
CA GLU A 31 -2.34 -5.13 1.42
C GLU A 31 -2.12 -5.11 2.94
N SER A 32 -0.99 -5.62 3.43
CA SER A 32 -0.66 -5.61 4.86
C SER A 32 -0.59 -4.18 5.42
N VAL A 33 0.06 -3.26 4.69
CA VAL A 33 0.14 -1.84 5.10
C VAL A 33 -1.24 -1.20 5.10
N LEU A 34 -2.06 -1.42 4.07
CA LEU A 34 -3.41 -0.86 4.01
C LEU A 34 -4.33 -1.43 5.10
N SER A 35 -4.21 -2.71 5.43
CA SER A 35 -4.94 -3.35 6.53
C SER A 35 -4.55 -2.71 7.86
N GLU A 36 -3.26 -2.60 8.16
CA GLU A 36 -2.77 -2.02 9.41
C GLU A 36 -3.27 -0.57 9.61
N ILE A 37 -3.27 0.23 8.53
CA ILE A 37 -3.82 1.58 8.55
C ILE A 37 -5.33 1.55 8.84
N ALA A 38 -6.09 0.69 8.15
CA ALA A 38 -7.53 0.59 8.33
C ALA A 38 -7.90 0.11 9.75
N ASP A 39 -7.18 -0.87 10.27
CA ASP A 39 -7.39 -1.44 11.59
C ASP A 39 -7.10 -0.39 12.69
N THR A 40 -5.99 0.33 12.58
CA THR A 40 -5.63 1.42 13.51
C THR A 40 -6.65 2.56 13.48
N LEU A 41 -7.13 2.95 12.30
CA LEU A 41 -8.17 3.98 12.22
C LEU A 41 -9.51 3.49 12.78
N THR A 42 -9.83 2.21 12.61
CA THR A 42 -11.05 1.59 13.14
C THR A 42 -11.01 1.46 14.66
N SER A 43 -9.82 1.29 15.27
CA SER A 43 -9.66 1.31 16.72
C SER A 43 -9.77 2.72 17.33
N GLY A 44 -9.94 3.77 16.51
CA GLY A 44 -10.02 5.16 16.94
C GLY A 44 -8.66 5.78 17.22
N GLU A 45 -7.58 5.11 16.82
CA GLU A 45 -6.21 5.57 16.98
C GLU A 45 -5.78 6.40 15.75
N THR A 46 -4.86 7.34 15.98
CA THR A 46 -4.31 8.16 14.89
C THR A 46 -3.13 7.45 14.25
N VAL A 47 -3.17 7.28 12.93
CA VAL A 47 -2.01 6.82 12.16
C VAL A 47 -1.15 8.03 11.78
N LYS A 48 0.07 8.09 12.31
CA LYS A 48 1.08 9.06 11.88
C LYS A 48 1.96 8.44 10.81
N ILE A 49 1.93 8.99 9.60
CA ILE A 49 2.85 8.68 8.51
C ILE A 49 3.81 9.87 8.40
N SER A 50 5.10 9.67 8.68
CA SER A 50 6.14 10.72 8.68
C SER A 50 7.36 10.34 7.88
#